data_AF-A0A1G8SCT4-F1
#
_entry.id   AF-A0A1G8SCT4-F1
#
_cell.length_a   1.000
_cell.length_b   1.000
_cell.length_c   1.000
_cell.angle_alpha   90.00
_cell.angle_beta   90.00
_cell.angle_gamma   90.00
#
_symmetry.space_group_name_H-M   'P 1'
#
loop_
_entity.id
_entity.type
_entity.pdbx_description
1 polymer ?
#
loop_
_entity_poly.entity_id
_entity_poly.type
_entity_poly.pdbx_seq_one_letter_code
_entity_poly.pdbx_strand_id
1 'polypeptide(L)'
;MGRTQDIGNVKAYKSDVRKYQFVKNVIVPFVKSKFNFKVENRYKMPDVPFIAISNHVTNLDMVWIALSIDKHLYFVAGEQVVRKGIGGKLVNWTFHPIVREKATVGLSTVVEMKKHLLAGHNVGLFAEGVRSADGLSNKIVPSSAAVLKKLGFTVVTFKIHGGFFTSPRWSSDIRRGKMTCELVNIYSPEDIEKMSVDELDKALNADIFEDAYAYNEIHKIPFKSKKLAEGIEFELVMCPKCKKMATIKSKKDTFFCDCGLKGMYNEYGMLSVEGFDFKTIPEWDAWQKKEIDALTFEDGATILSHPNQKMTEISKDHSEKIVGEGSLVLKTDSVSVGDKVIFFNEIRDCDIFYHGFLLISTKDKKYYEISNPDCKYPGYLYKLLIKRFVESGK
;
A
#
# COMPACT_ATOMS: atom_id res chain seq x y z
N MET A 1 22.58 1.12 -1.03
CA MET A 1 23.71 1.50 -0.14
C MET A 1 23.38 2.83 0.54
N GLY A 2 22.77 2.77 1.72
CA GLY A 2 22.49 3.94 2.54
C GLY A 2 23.72 4.30 3.38
N ARG A 3 24.25 5.52 3.22
CA ARG A 3 25.24 6.07 4.15
C ARG A 3 24.54 6.40 5.47
N THR A 4 24.51 5.45 6.38
CA THR A 4 24.18 5.66 7.80
C THR A 4 25.16 6.61 8.49
N GLN A 5 26.29 6.96 7.84
CA GLN A 5 27.41 7.73 8.40
C GLN A 5 27.21 9.25 8.44
N ASP A 6 26.16 9.80 7.81
CA ASP A 6 25.99 11.26 7.63
C ASP A 6 24.79 11.89 8.38
N ILE A 7 24.06 11.15 9.22
CA ILE A 7 22.81 11.65 9.86
C ILE A 7 23.08 12.83 10.81
N GLY A 8 24.25 12.91 11.45
CA GLY A 8 24.64 14.06 12.29
C GLY A 8 25.30 15.21 11.52
N ASN A 9 25.49 15.08 10.20
CA ASN A 9 26.22 16.04 9.39
C ASN A 9 25.30 17.16 8.89
N VAL A 10 25.42 18.34 9.49
CA VAL A 10 24.63 19.53 9.13
C VAL A 10 24.74 19.91 7.66
N LYS A 11 25.91 19.70 7.02
CA LYS A 11 26.08 19.98 5.58
C LYS A 11 25.29 19.00 4.72
N ALA A 12 25.29 17.71 5.09
CA ALA A 12 24.52 16.68 4.39
C ALA A 12 23.01 16.96 4.51
N TYR A 13 22.52 17.23 5.72
CA TYR A 13 21.12 17.59 5.96
C TYR A 13 20.69 18.82 5.14
N LYS A 14 21.48 19.91 5.16
CA LYS A 14 21.18 21.11 4.35
C LYS A 14 21.15 20.82 2.85
N SER A 15 22.02 19.94 2.36
CA SER A 15 22.00 19.48 0.97
C SER A 15 20.69 18.78 0.65
N ASP A 16 20.24 17.88 1.53
CA ASP A 16 19.03 17.09 1.30
C ASP A 16 17.77 17.95 1.36
N VAL A 17 17.70 18.89 2.30
CA VAL A 17 16.64 19.91 2.33
C VAL A 17 16.61 20.72 1.03
N ARG A 18 17.77 21.12 0.48
CA ARG A 18 17.82 21.86 -0.80
C ARG A 18 17.31 21.01 -1.97
N LYS A 19 17.73 19.75 -2.07
CA LYS A 19 17.23 18.81 -3.11
C LYS A 19 15.73 18.64 -2.99
N TYR A 20 15.24 18.36 -1.78
CA TYR A 20 13.82 18.22 -1.49
C TYR A 20 13.02 19.45 -1.92
N GLN A 21 13.47 20.67 -1.59
CA GLN A 21 12.78 21.90 -2.02
C GLN A 21 12.85 22.11 -3.53
N PHE A 22 13.98 21.80 -4.17
CA PHE A 22 14.11 21.86 -5.63
C PHE A 22 13.12 20.91 -6.32
N VAL A 23 13.10 19.64 -5.90
CA VAL A 23 12.19 18.64 -6.47
C VAL A 23 10.74 19.00 -6.20
N LYS A 24 10.42 19.47 -4.99
CA LYS A 24 9.10 20.01 -4.66
C LYS A 24 8.72 21.08 -5.68
N ASN A 25 9.55 22.09 -5.91
CA ASN A 25 9.22 23.17 -6.84
C ASN A 25 9.08 22.72 -8.30
N VAL A 26 9.87 21.74 -8.75
CA VAL A 26 9.83 21.25 -10.15
C VAL A 26 8.67 20.29 -10.39
N ILE A 27 8.41 19.37 -9.47
CA ILE A 27 7.41 18.31 -9.63
C ILE A 27 6.00 18.81 -9.27
N VAL A 28 5.88 19.73 -8.31
CA VAL A 28 4.58 20.26 -7.82
C VAL A 28 3.61 20.63 -8.92
N PRO A 29 3.96 21.46 -9.93
CA PRO A 29 3.01 21.87 -10.96
C PRO A 29 2.46 20.67 -11.73
N PHE A 30 3.32 19.70 -12.04
CA PHE A 30 2.95 18.49 -12.76
C PHE A 30 2.01 17.60 -11.94
N VAL A 31 2.36 17.27 -10.69
CA VAL A 31 1.49 16.43 -9.86
C VAL A 31 0.20 17.12 -9.47
N LYS A 32 0.22 18.43 -9.16
CA LYS A 32 -1.03 19.19 -8.92
C LYS A 32 -1.94 19.16 -10.13
N SER A 33 -1.41 19.36 -11.34
CA SER A 33 -2.22 19.32 -12.57
C SER A 33 -2.77 17.93 -12.89
N LYS A 34 -1.93 16.89 -12.73
CA LYS A 34 -2.29 15.51 -13.10
C LYS A 34 -3.24 14.84 -12.10
N PHE A 35 -3.01 15.05 -10.80
CA PHE A 35 -3.79 14.44 -9.71
C PHE A 35 -4.86 15.37 -9.14
N ASN A 36 -4.93 16.63 -9.59
CA ASN A 36 -5.76 17.68 -9.02
C ASN A 36 -5.63 17.78 -7.49
N PHE A 37 -4.37 17.67 -7.02
CA PHE A 37 -4.04 17.77 -5.61
C PHE A 37 -4.13 19.23 -5.16
N LYS A 38 -5.10 19.52 -4.30
CA LYS A 38 -5.30 20.84 -3.70
C LYS A 38 -4.61 20.89 -2.34
N VAL A 39 -3.57 21.70 -2.27
CA VAL A 39 -2.99 22.13 -0.99
C VAL A 39 -3.88 23.26 -0.50
N GLU A 40 -4.88 22.94 0.33
CA GLU A 40 -5.78 23.94 0.91
C GLU A 40 -5.01 24.82 1.91
N ASN A 41 -4.14 24.20 2.72
CA ASN A 41 -3.21 24.89 3.60
C ASN A 41 -1.83 24.24 3.52
N ARG A 42 -0.76 25.07 3.50
CA ARG A 42 0.58 24.59 3.83
C ARG A 42 0.73 24.72 5.34
N TYR A 43 0.53 23.61 6.05
CA TYR A 43 0.56 23.59 7.50
C TYR A 43 1.96 23.93 8.03
N LYS A 44 2.02 24.86 8.98
CA LYS A 44 3.23 25.17 9.73
C LYS A 44 3.42 24.10 10.80
N MET A 45 4.50 23.34 10.70
CA MET A 45 4.78 22.26 11.65
C MET A 45 5.54 22.75 12.88
N PRO A 46 5.50 22.01 14.00
CA PRO A 46 6.29 22.32 15.19
C PRO A 46 7.78 22.49 14.88
N ASP A 47 8.45 23.36 15.64
CA ASP A 47 9.91 23.55 15.57
C ASP A 47 10.68 22.51 16.41
N VAL A 48 10.07 21.34 16.62
CA VAL A 48 10.66 20.16 17.29
C VAL A 48 10.58 18.95 16.35
N PRO A 49 11.47 17.95 16.49
CA PRO A 49 11.43 16.74 15.67
C PRO A 49 10.13 15.97 15.89
N PHE A 50 9.51 15.56 14.79
CA PHE A 50 8.23 14.84 14.84
C PHE A 50 8.18 13.66 13.87
N ILE A 51 7.22 12.77 14.14
CA ILE A 51 6.85 11.64 13.28
C ILE A 51 5.51 11.96 12.63
N ALA A 52 5.49 12.15 11.31
CA ALA A 52 4.27 12.30 10.52
C ALA A 52 3.66 10.91 10.22
N ILE A 53 2.39 10.72 10.52
CA ILE A 53 1.64 9.50 10.22
C ILE A 53 0.44 9.85 9.36
N SER A 54 0.14 9.03 8.34
CA SER A 54 -1.04 9.22 7.51
C SER A 54 -1.57 7.91 6.97
N ASN A 55 -2.79 7.96 6.42
CA ASN A 55 -3.32 6.86 5.64
C ASN A 55 -2.51 6.65 4.34
N HIS A 56 -2.52 5.42 3.85
CA HIS A 56 -1.80 4.99 2.67
C HIS A 56 -2.77 4.62 1.55
N VAL A 57 -2.93 5.52 0.58
CA VAL A 57 -3.96 5.45 -0.47
C VAL A 57 -3.36 5.41 -1.88
N THR A 58 -2.22 6.04 -2.13
CA THR A 58 -1.57 6.09 -3.45
C THR A 58 -0.09 5.70 -3.42
N ASN A 59 0.51 5.51 -4.59
CA ASN A 59 1.96 5.34 -4.70
C ASN A 59 2.76 6.62 -4.39
N LEU A 60 2.10 7.78 -4.31
CA LEU A 60 2.72 9.10 -4.18
C LEU A 60 2.39 9.78 -2.85
N ASP A 61 1.93 9.04 -1.84
CA ASP A 61 1.50 9.64 -0.57
C ASP A 61 2.61 10.45 0.12
N MET A 62 3.86 10.02 -0.01
CA MET A 62 5.04 10.79 0.46
C MET A 62 5.07 12.19 -0.14
N VAL A 63 4.72 12.33 -1.42
CA VAL A 63 4.65 13.62 -2.11
C VAL A 63 3.49 14.43 -1.53
N TRP A 64 2.31 13.86 -1.34
CA TRP A 64 1.14 14.57 -0.80
C TRP A 64 1.41 15.20 0.56
N ILE A 65 1.95 14.44 1.50
CA ILE A 65 2.36 14.97 2.81
C ILE A 65 3.45 16.04 2.66
N ALA A 66 4.47 15.75 1.85
CA ALA A 66 5.56 16.69 1.59
C ALA A 66 5.08 18.04 1.02
N LEU A 67 4.02 18.05 0.22
CA LEU A 67 3.43 19.27 -0.34
C LEU A 67 2.63 20.06 0.69
N SER A 68 1.97 19.38 1.62
CA SER A 68 1.09 19.98 2.63
C SER A 68 1.81 20.63 3.80
N ILE A 69 3.12 20.40 3.99
CA ILE A 69 3.85 20.95 5.14
C ILE A 69 5.01 21.88 4.75
N ASP A 70 5.51 22.63 5.73
CA ASP A 70 6.66 23.52 5.59
C ASP A 70 8.03 22.90 5.90
N LYS A 71 8.06 21.72 6.54
CA LYS A 71 9.31 21.02 6.91
C LYS A 71 9.70 19.88 5.96
N HIS A 72 10.97 19.48 6.03
CA HIS A 72 11.50 18.29 5.36
C HIS A 72 11.15 17.01 6.15
N LEU A 73 10.88 15.91 5.43
CA LEU A 73 10.62 14.58 6.00
C LEU A 73 11.53 13.51 5.38
N TYR A 74 12.09 12.65 6.22
CA TYR A 74 12.67 11.37 5.81
C TYR A 74 11.60 10.29 5.94
N PHE A 75 11.13 9.74 4.81
CA PHE A 75 10.06 8.75 4.83
C PHE A 75 10.59 7.34 5.06
N VAL A 76 9.88 6.56 5.87
CA VAL A 76 10.04 5.11 5.92
C VAL A 76 9.42 4.53 4.66
N ALA A 77 10.22 3.86 3.83
CA ALA A 77 9.77 3.28 2.57
C ALA A 77 10.19 1.82 2.47
N GLY A 78 9.31 0.99 1.91
CA GLY A 78 9.67 -0.38 1.54
C GLY A 78 10.73 -0.38 0.44
N GLU A 79 11.66 -1.33 0.54
CA GLU A 79 12.75 -1.52 -0.43
C GLU A 79 12.28 -1.51 -1.91
N GLN A 80 11.09 -2.05 -2.18
CA GLN A 80 10.53 -2.11 -3.54
C GLN A 80 10.25 -0.75 -4.16
N VAL A 81 9.84 0.24 -3.37
CA VAL A 81 9.61 1.62 -3.85
C VAL A 81 10.93 2.26 -4.29
N VAL A 82 12.00 1.88 -3.60
CA VAL A 82 13.35 2.41 -3.76
C VAL A 82 14.06 1.81 -4.98
N ARG A 83 13.73 0.57 -5.34
CA ARG A 83 14.41 -0.19 -6.41
C ARG A 83 13.85 0.04 -7.81
N LYS A 84 12.58 0.43 -7.95
CA LYS A 84 11.92 0.42 -9.28
C LYS A 84 12.29 1.60 -10.17
N GLY A 85 13.18 1.35 -11.12
CA GLY A 85 13.41 2.19 -12.30
C GLY A 85 13.82 3.63 -11.99
N ILE A 86 13.45 4.55 -12.87
CA ILE A 86 13.77 5.99 -12.72
C ILE A 86 13.02 6.61 -11.53
N GLY A 87 11.79 6.15 -11.25
CA GLY A 87 10.99 6.63 -10.12
C GLY A 87 11.62 6.32 -8.76
N GLY A 88 12.12 5.09 -8.56
CA GLY A 88 12.84 4.70 -7.33
C GLY A 88 14.14 5.46 -7.16
N LYS A 89 14.91 5.69 -8.25
CA LYS A 89 16.11 6.55 -8.23
C LYS A 89 15.78 7.99 -7.82
N LEU A 90 14.67 8.54 -8.31
CA LEU A 90 14.20 9.88 -7.97
C LEU A 90 13.75 9.97 -6.50
N VAL A 91 12.98 8.99 -6.02
CA VAL A 91 12.57 8.91 -4.60
C VAL A 91 13.79 8.83 -3.69
N ASN A 92 14.76 7.99 -4.03
CA ASN A 92 16.05 7.91 -3.32
C ASN A 92 16.75 9.25 -3.24
N TRP A 93 16.93 9.91 -4.38
CA TRP A 93 17.65 11.17 -4.47
C TRP A 93 16.94 12.33 -3.76
N THR A 94 15.60 12.28 -3.71
CA THR A 94 14.76 13.36 -3.18
C THR A 94 14.51 13.24 -1.67
N PHE A 95 14.16 12.03 -1.21
CA PHE A 95 13.66 11.80 0.15
C PHE A 95 14.62 11.01 1.03
N HIS A 96 15.69 10.43 0.45
CA HIS A 96 16.63 9.52 1.11
C HIS A 96 15.93 8.62 2.15
N PRO A 97 15.00 7.76 1.69
CA PRO A 97 14.07 7.10 2.59
C PRO A 97 14.79 6.17 3.56
N ILE A 98 14.23 6.05 4.77
CA ILE A 98 14.60 5.04 5.74
C ILE A 98 14.06 3.71 5.21
N VAL A 99 14.94 2.88 4.65
CA VAL A 99 14.54 1.63 4.00
C VAL A 99 14.11 0.60 5.05
N ARG A 100 12.92 0.02 4.87
CA ARG A 100 12.48 -1.18 5.59
C ARG A 100 12.54 -2.40 4.67
N GLU A 101 13.08 -3.49 5.20
CA GLU A 101 13.17 -4.79 4.51
C GLU A 101 11.82 -5.55 4.48
N LYS A 102 10.86 -5.19 5.37
CA LYS A 102 9.60 -5.93 5.59
C LYS A 102 8.37 -5.01 5.58
N ALA A 103 7.19 -5.62 5.43
CA ALA A 103 5.89 -4.98 5.61
C ALA A 103 5.66 -4.46 7.06
N THR A 104 6.45 -4.95 8.02
CA THR A 104 6.48 -4.46 9.41
C THR A 104 7.72 -3.60 9.66
N VAL A 105 7.59 -2.62 10.57
CA VAL A 105 8.73 -1.80 11.02
C VAL A 105 9.65 -2.70 11.85
N GLY A 106 10.72 -3.19 11.23
CA GLY A 106 11.73 -3.99 11.92
C GLY A 106 12.52 -3.17 12.95
N LEU A 107 13.20 -3.84 13.88
CA LEU A 107 14.03 -3.19 14.90
C LEU A 107 15.08 -2.24 14.29
N SER A 108 15.68 -2.61 13.15
CA SER A 108 16.63 -1.76 12.42
C SER A 108 16.01 -0.45 11.94
N THR A 109 14.78 -0.50 11.41
CA THR A 109 14.03 0.69 10.98
C THR A 109 13.72 1.61 12.17
N VAL A 110 13.29 1.04 13.31
CA VAL A 110 13.05 1.84 14.54
C VAL A 110 14.32 2.55 15.02
N VAL A 111 15.45 1.84 15.03
CA VAL A 111 16.74 2.41 15.41
C VAL A 111 17.13 3.57 14.48
N GLU A 112 16.92 3.40 13.18
CA GLU A 112 17.25 4.43 12.19
C GLU A 112 16.34 5.66 12.31
N MET A 113 15.03 5.45 12.49
CA MET A 113 14.08 6.53 12.79
C MET A 113 14.54 7.32 14.02
N LYS A 114 14.93 6.62 15.10
CA LYS A 114 15.41 7.25 16.33
C LYS A 114 16.66 8.11 16.10
N LYS A 115 17.62 7.64 15.27
CA LYS A 115 18.80 8.45 14.93
C LYS A 115 18.44 9.74 14.20
N HIS A 116 17.53 9.67 13.22
CA HIS A 116 17.06 10.87 12.52
C HIS A 116 16.38 11.85 13.48
N LEU A 117 15.48 11.36 14.34
CA LEU A 117 14.77 12.18 15.31
C LEU A 117 15.72 12.85 16.32
N LEU A 118 16.70 12.11 16.86
CA LEU A 118 17.72 12.65 17.76
C LEU A 118 18.65 13.67 17.08
N ALA A 119 18.86 13.56 15.76
CA ALA A 119 19.62 14.53 14.98
C ALA A 119 18.81 15.80 14.61
N GLY A 120 17.57 15.92 15.08
CA GLY A 120 16.72 17.06 14.79
C GLY A 120 15.92 16.94 13.49
N HIS A 121 15.86 15.75 12.89
CA HIS A 121 15.17 15.53 11.62
C HIS A 121 13.76 14.97 11.83
N ASN A 122 12.84 15.27 10.91
CA ASN A 122 11.48 14.74 10.94
C ASN A 122 11.37 13.45 10.12
N VAL A 123 10.49 12.55 10.56
CA VAL A 123 10.29 11.24 9.92
C VAL A 123 8.85 11.12 9.44
N GLY A 124 8.62 10.59 8.25
CA GLY A 124 7.29 10.22 7.77
C GLY A 124 7.08 8.71 7.78
N LEU A 125 5.92 8.24 8.24
CA LEU A 125 5.59 6.82 8.39
C LEU A 125 4.14 6.53 7.97
N PHE A 126 3.95 5.63 7.01
CA PHE A 126 2.64 5.06 6.71
C PHE A 126 2.44 3.81 7.56
N ALA A 127 1.86 3.99 8.76
CA ALA A 127 1.81 2.97 9.80
C ALA A 127 0.85 1.80 9.48
N GLU A 128 -0.01 1.93 8.46
CA GLU A 128 -0.81 0.83 7.89
C GLU A 128 0.04 -0.27 7.24
N GLY A 129 1.26 0.06 6.81
CA GLY A 129 2.18 -0.87 6.15
C GLY A 129 1.83 -1.25 4.72
N VAL A 130 0.56 -1.18 4.33
CA VAL A 130 0.04 -1.43 2.97
C VAL A 130 -0.93 -0.36 2.55
N ARG A 131 -1.14 -0.21 1.24
CA ARG A 131 -2.15 0.71 0.71
C ARG A 131 -3.55 0.16 0.88
N SER A 132 -4.53 1.03 1.09
CA SER A 132 -5.94 0.72 0.95
C SER A 132 -6.21 0.06 -0.40
N ALA A 133 -6.85 -1.11 -0.34
CA ALA A 133 -7.15 -1.95 -1.49
C ALA A 133 -8.55 -1.69 -2.04
N ASP A 134 -9.49 -1.45 -1.12
CA ASP A 134 -10.92 -1.40 -1.35
C ASP A 134 -11.51 0.00 -1.13
N GLY A 135 -10.76 0.95 -0.58
CA GLY A 135 -11.21 2.32 -0.30
C GLY A 135 -11.41 2.62 1.19
N LEU A 136 -11.22 1.63 2.06
CA LEU A 136 -11.17 1.81 3.50
C LEU A 136 -9.72 1.85 3.96
N SER A 137 -9.43 2.69 4.95
CA SER A 137 -8.12 2.69 5.59
C SER A 137 -7.93 1.39 6.38
N ASN A 138 -6.76 0.79 6.24
CA ASN A 138 -6.33 -0.31 7.09
C ASN A 138 -6.03 0.22 8.49
N LYS A 139 -5.98 -0.70 9.45
CA LYS A 139 -5.47 -0.38 10.78
C LYS A 139 -3.95 -0.22 10.72
N ILE A 140 -3.41 0.62 11.59
CA ILE A 140 -1.95 0.65 11.80
C ILE A 140 -1.47 -0.72 12.29
N VAL A 141 -0.23 -1.06 11.96
CA VAL A 141 0.38 -2.31 12.43
C VAL A 141 0.35 -2.32 13.97
N PRO A 142 -0.10 -3.40 14.65
CA PRO A 142 -0.38 -3.39 16.10
C PRO A 142 0.78 -2.92 16.99
N SER A 143 2.03 -3.13 16.57
CA SER A 143 3.21 -2.69 17.34
C SER A 143 3.53 -1.20 17.20
N SER A 144 2.87 -0.48 16.29
CA SER A 144 3.23 0.90 15.92
C SER A 144 3.04 1.86 17.09
N ALA A 145 1.90 1.80 17.79
CA ALA A 145 1.64 2.67 18.94
C ALA A 145 2.68 2.46 20.06
N ALA A 146 3.03 1.20 20.37
CA ALA A 146 4.05 0.88 21.36
C ALA A 146 5.44 1.43 20.97
N VAL A 147 5.80 1.32 19.69
CA VAL A 147 7.06 1.88 19.16
C VAL A 147 7.07 3.40 19.27
N LEU A 148 6.00 4.08 18.85
CA LEU A 148 5.90 5.54 18.91
C LEU A 148 5.98 6.06 20.34
N LYS A 149 5.25 5.42 21.27
CA LYS A 149 5.31 5.74 22.70
C LYS A 149 6.72 5.59 23.25
N LYS A 150 7.42 4.50 22.90
CA LYS A 150 8.81 4.26 23.33
C LYS A 150 9.82 5.24 22.71
N LEU A 151 9.55 5.75 21.50
CA LEU A 151 10.39 6.76 20.88
C LEU A 151 10.28 8.10 21.61
N GLY A 152 9.09 8.47 22.09
CA GLY A 152 8.88 9.65 22.94
C GLY A 152 9.04 10.99 22.22
N PHE A 153 8.75 11.04 20.91
CA PHE A 153 8.78 12.25 20.10
C PHE A 153 7.35 12.70 19.74
N THR A 154 7.19 13.96 19.34
CA THR A 154 5.93 14.49 18.82
C THR A 154 5.42 13.62 17.66
N VAL A 155 4.13 13.30 17.66
CA VAL A 155 3.47 12.59 16.55
C VAL A 155 2.46 13.53 15.90
N VAL A 156 2.51 13.63 14.58
CA VAL A 156 1.60 14.46 13.79
C VAL A 156 0.82 13.56 12.85
N THR A 157 -0.51 13.63 12.89
CA THR A 157 -1.36 12.78 12.05
C THR A 157 -1.96 13.58 10.90
N PHE A 158 -2.05 12.94 9.74
CA PHE A 158 -2.62 13.50 8.53
C PHE A 158 -3.62 12.53 7.90
N LYS A 159 -4.58 13.06 7.16
CA LYS A 159 -5.53 12.28 6.37
C LYS A 159 -5.54 12.74 4.93
N ILE A 160 -5.34 11.81 4.00
CA ILE A 160 -5.37 12.04 2.56
C ILE A 160 -6.74 11.61 2.04
N HIS A 161 -7.45 12.56 1.43
CA HIS A 161 -8.76 12.34 0.83
C HIS A 161 -8.69 12.19 -0.68
N GLY A 162 -9.61 11.40 -1.25
CA GLY A 162 -9.77 11.20 -2.69
C GLY A 162 -8.67 10.38 -3.37
N GLY A 163 -7.59 10.03 -2.65
CA GLY A 163 -6.47 9.27 -3.20
C GLY A 163 -6.87 7.90 -3.75
N PHE A 164 -7.77 7.20 -3.04
CA PHE A 164 -8.28 5.90 -3.48
C PHE A 164 -8.95 5.99 -4.86
N PHE A 165 -9.88 6.91 -5.06
CA PHE A 165 -10.57 7.04 -6.35
C PHE A 165 -9.67 7.60 -7.45
N THR A 166 -8.68 8.44 -7.13
CA THR A 166 -7.73 8.98 -8.10
C THR A 166 -6.76 7.92 -8.64
N SER A 167 -6.22 7.04 -7.80
CA SER A 167 -5.25 6.03 -8.22
C SER A 167 -5.41 4.74 -7.41
N PRO A 168 -6.53 4.02 -7.57
CA PRO A 168 -6.77 2.81 -6.80
C PRO A 168 -5.72 1.76 -7.12
N ARG A 169 -5.39 0.92 -6.15
CA ARG A 169 -4.35 -0.10 -6.28
C ARG A 169 -4.59 -1.07 -7.44
N TRP A 170 -5.86 -1.40 -7.70
CA TRP A 170 -6.27 -2.32 -8.75
C TRP A 170 -6.27 -1.72 -10.16
N SER A 171 -6.24 -0.38 -10.32
CA SER A 171 -6.22 0.25 -11.65
C SER A 171 -4.82 0.71 -12.05
N SER A 172 -4.53 0.64 -13.35
CA SER A 172 -3.33 1.22 -13.95
C SER A 172 -3.52 2.65 -14.44
N ASP A 173 -4.76 3.14 -14.41
CA ASP A 173 -5.11 4.48 -14.84
C ASP A 173 -5.16 5.47 -13.67
N ILE A 174 -4.94 6.75 -13.97
CA ILE A 174 -5.06 7.84 -13.01
C ILE A 174 -6.32 8.64 -13.37
N ARG A 175 -7.24 8.74 -12.41
CA ARG A 175 -8.51 9.45 -12.58
C ARG A 175 -8.38 10.89 -12.10
N ARG A 176 -8.87 11.83 -12.89
CA ARG A 176 -8.90 13.25 -12.51
C ARG A 176 -10.07 13.49 -11.58
N GLY A 177 -9.80 13.65 -10.29
CA GLY A 177 -10.79 13.95 -9.23
C GLY A 177 -10.40 15.18 -8.43
N LYS A 178 -10.57 15.17 -7.10
CA LYS A 178 -9.96 16.12 -6.16
C LYS A 178 -9.24 15.31 -5.09
N MET A 179 -7.99 15.66 -4.82
CA MET A 179 -7.25 15.12 -3.67
C MET A 179 -6.87 16.25 -2.73
N THR A 180 -6.94 16.00 -1.43
CA THR A 180 -6.50 16.91 -0.37
C THR A 180 -5.75 16.14 0.70
N CYS A 181 -5.04 16.86 1.54
CA CYS A 181 -4.42 16.30 2.73
C CYS A 181 -4.71 17.25 3.90
N GLU A 182 -5.30 16.69 4.95
CA GLU A 182 -5.70 17.35 6.18
C GLU A 182 -4.67 17.06 7.28
N LEU A 183 -4.30 18.06 8.06
CA LEU A 183 -3.64 17.89 9.36
C LEU A 183 -4.72 17.60 10.39
N VAL A 184 -4.65 16.45 11.06
CA VAL A 184 -5.69 15.98 11.98
C VAL A 184 -5.35 16.32 13.42
N ASN A 185 -4.22 15.81 13.94
CA ASN A 185 -3.76 16.11 15.30
C ASN A 185 -2.24 16.27 15.40
N ILE A 186 -1.82 16.88 16.51
CA ILE A 186 -0.43 16.95 16.96
C ILE A 186 -0.39 16.48 18.41
N TYR A 187 0.22 15.33 18.67
CA TYR A 187 0.45 14.78 20.00
C TYR A 187 1.84 15.18 20.48
N SER A 188 1.92 15.91 21.58
CA SER A 188 3.19 16.21 22.25
C SER A 188 3.78 14.95 22.91
N PRO A 189 5.09 14.94 23.23
CA PRO A 189 5.67 13.87 24.05
C PRO A 189 4.92 13.66 25.37
N GLU A 190 4.45 14.74 25.99
CA GLU A 190 3.67 14.71 27.23
C GLU A 190 2.29 14.06 27.05
N ASP A 191 1.61 14.31 25.93
CA ASP A 191 0.35 13.65 25.60
C ASP A 191 0.58 12.13 25.41
N ILE A 192 1.61 11.78 24.65
CA ILE A 192 1.97 10.39 24.37
C ILE A 192 2.38 9.64 25.64
N GLU A 193 3.05 10.30 26.58
CA GLU A 193 3.42 9.71 27.87
C GLU A 193 2.20 9.37 28.72
N LYS A 194 1.18 10.23 28.72
CA LYS A 194 -0.08 10.06 29.48
C LYS A 194 -1.00 8.98 28.93
N MET A 195 -1.01 8.77 27.62
CA MET A 195 -1.87 7.75 26.98
C MET A 195 -1.31 6.34 27.20
N SER A 196 -2.14 5.36 27.52
CA SER A 196 -1.77 3.95 27.35
C SER A 196 -1.47 3.62 25.88
N VAL A 197 -0.80 2.48 25.64
CA VAL A 197 -0.53 2.02 24.27
C VAL A 197 -1.83 1.84 23.47
N ASP A 198 -2.86 1.30 24.10
CA ASP A 198 -4.16 1.05 23.48
C ASP A 198 -4.93 2.34 23.18
N GLU A 199 -4.85 3.35 24.06
CA GLU A 199 -5.46 4.66 23.81
C GLU A 199 -4.77 5.36 22.64
N LEU A 200 -3.44 5.30 22.58
CA LEU A 200 -2.68 5.87 21.46
C LEU A 200 -3.00 5.12 20.16
N ASP A 201 -3.06 3.79 20.18
CA ASP A 201 -3.43 2.99 19.01
C ASP A 201 -4.82 3.37 18.48
N LYS A 202 -5.82 3.46 19.36
CA LYS A 202 -7.18 3.89 18.98
C LYS A 202 -7.21 5.29 18.39
N ALA A 203 -6.51 6.24 19.01
CA ALA A 203 -6.46 7.62 18.55
C ALA A 203 -5.80 7.73 17.18
N LEU A 204 -4.64 7.10 16.99
CA LEU A 204 -3.94 7.10 15.69
C LEU A 204 -4.75 6.45 14.59
N ASN A 205 -5.43 5.34 14.87
CA ASN A 205 -6.32 4.70 13.90
C ASN A 205 -7.49 5.63 13.54
N ALA A 206 -8.14 6.26 14.51
CA ALA A 206 -9.24 7.20 14.26
C ALA A 206 -8.80 8.41 13.42
N ASP A 207 -7.60 8.92 13.70
CA ASP A 207 -7.02 10.06 13.01
C ASP A 207 -6.76 9.80 11.54
N ILE A 208 -6.23 8.62 11.19
CA ILE A 208 -5.93 8.29 9.80
C ILE A 208 -7.11 7.64 9.07
N PHE A 209 -8.10 7.13 9.79
CA PHE A 209 -9.19 6.39 9.17
C PHE A 209 -10.00 7.26 8.20
N GLU A 210 -9.98 6.83 6.94
CA GLU A 210 -10.79 7.31 5.84
C GLU A 210 -11.66 6.15 5.34
N ASP A 211 -12.96 6.39 5.27
CA ASP A 211 -13.88 5.67 4.40
C ASP A 211 -14.09 6.54 3.15
N ALA A 212 -13.44 6.16 2.05
CA ALA A 212 -13.48 6.94 0.81
C ALA A 212 -14.92 7.07 0.27
N TYR A 213 -15.76 6.05 0.46
CA TYR A 213 -17.14 6.05 -0.02
C TYR A 213 -18.01 7.00 0.79
N ALA A 214 -17.96 6.91 2.11
CA ALA A 214 -18.68 7.83 2.99
C ALA A 214 -18.24 9.28 2.76
N TYR A 215 -16.93 9.50 2.60
CA TYR A 215 -16.41 10.83 2.27
C TYR A 215 -16.98 11.34 0.94
N ASN A 216 -16.98 10.52 -0.12
CA ASN A 216 -17.45 10.94 -1.43
C ASN A 216 -18.98 11.01 -1.55
N GLU A 217 -19.71 10.29 -0.70
CA GLU A 217 -21.17 10.42 -0.60
C GLU A 217 -21.56 11.83 -0.15
N ILE A 218 -20.78 12.45 0.74
CA ILE A 218 -21.01 13.82 1.20
C ILE A 218 -20.51 14.83 0.15
N HIS A 219 -19.29 14.64 -0.37
CA HIS A 219 -18.62 15.65 -1.18
C HIS A 219 -18.98 15.60 -2.67
N LYS A 220 -19.54 14.48 -3.15
CA LYS A 220 -19.97 14.24 -4.54
C LYS A 220 -18.90 14.63 -5.57
N ILE A 221 -17.65 14.20 -5.34
CA ILE A 221 -16.53 14.49 -6.23
C ILE A 221 -16.52 13.45 -7.37
N PRO A 222 -16.59 13.89 -8.64
CA PRO A 222 -16.41 12.99 -9.77
C PRO A 222 -14.91 12.74 -10.05
N PHE A 223 -14.55 11.48 -10.24
CA PHE A 223 -13.22 11.00 -10.60
C PHE A 223 -13.23 10.50 -12.05
N LYS A 224 -12.85 11.38 -12.97
CA LYS A 224 -13.06 11.18 -14.41
C LYS A 224 -11.92 10.38 -15.04
N SER A 225 -12.28 9.38 -15.84
CA SER A 225 -11.40 8.61 -16.70
C SER A 225 -12.18 7.92 -17.82
N LYS A 226 -11.50 7.53 -18.90
CA LYS A 226 -12.05 6.66 -19.95
C LYS A 226 -11.99 5.16 -19.58
N LYS A 227 -11.34 4.83 -18.45
CA LYS A 227 -10.95 3.48 -18.01
C LYS A 227 -11.34 3.23 -16.55
N LEU A 228 -12.53 3.70 -16.14
CA LEU A 228 -12.99 3.68 -14.75
C LEU A 228 -12.94 2.27 -14.12
N ALA A 229 -13.44 1.24 -14.80
CA ALA A 229 -13.49 -0.13 -14.32
C ALA A 229 -12.25 -0.96 -14.68
N GLU A 230 -11.37 -0.49 -15.58
CA GLU A 230 -10.24 -1.31 -16.05
C GLU A 230 -9.29 -1.69 -14.90
N GLY A 231 -9.18 -3.01 -14.66
CA GLY A 231 -8.39 -3.63 -13.60
C GLY A 231 -9.19 -3.99 -12.34
N ILE A 232 -10.50 -3.73 -12.28
CA ILE A 232 -11.32 -4.03 -11.10
C ILE A 232 -11.29 -5.53 -10.72
N GLU A 233 -11.08 -6.42 -11.68
CA GLU A 233 -10.90 -7.86 -11.50
C GLU A 233 -9.66 -8.25 -10.69
N PHE A 234 -8.72 -7.33 -10.45
CA PHE A 234 -7.60 -7.54 -9.53
C PHE A 234 -8.00 -7.40 -8.06
N GLU A 235 -9.16 -6.80 -7.78
CA GLU A 235 -9.74 -6.67 -6.42
C GLU A 235 -11.00 -7.53 -6.28
N LEU A 236 -11.90 -7.50 -7.27
CA LEU A 236 -13.11 -8.32 -7.31
C LEU A 236 -12.80 -9.63 -8.04
N VAL A 237 -12.48 -10.67 -7.27
CA VAL A 237 -11.86 -11.90 -7.79
C VAL A 237 -12.83 -13.09 -7.86
N MET A 238 -14.06 -12.94 -7.38
CA MET A 238 -15.11 -13.97 -7.46
C MET A 238 -16.39 -13.41 -8.05
N CYS A 239 -16.99 -14.13 -8.99
CA CYS A 239 -18.26 -13.74 -9.61
C CYS A 239 -19.46 -14.14 -8.72
N PRO A 240 -20.36 -13.22 -8.33
CA PRO A 240 -21.49 -13.54 -7.48
C PRO A 240 -22.58 -14.37 -8.17
N LYS A 241 -22.64 -14.34 -9.50
CA LYS A 241 -23.63 -15.11 -10.29
C LYS A 241 -23.25 -16.58 -10.45
N CYS A 242 -22.02 -16.87 -10.85
CA CYS A 242 -21.58 -18.25 -11.11
C CYS A 242 -20.64 -18.83 -10.05
N LYS A 243 -20.24 -18.03 -9.05
CA LYS A 243 -19.33 -18.40 -7.95
C LYS A 243 -17.94 -18.86 -8.41
N LYS A 244 -17.57 -18.68 -9.68
CA LYS A 244 -16.23 -18.97 -10.18
C LYS A 244 -15.25 -17.85 -9.81
N MET A 245 -14.01 -18.24 -9.54
CA MET A 245 -12.90 -17.33 -9.25
C MET A 245 -12.19 -16.90 -10.53
N ALA A 246 -11.62 -15.69 -10.54
CA ALA A 246 -10.81 -15.15 -11.63
C ALA A 246 -11.48 -15.11 -13.02
N THR A 247 -12.81 -14.95 -13.08
CA THR A 247 -13.57 -14.90 -14.35
C THR A 247 -14.07 -13.51 -14.72
N ILE A 248 -13.92 -12.53 -13.84
CA ILE A 248 -14.34 -11.15 -14.11
C ILE A 248 -13.33 -10.49 -15.04
N LYS A 249 -13.83 -9.74 -16.02
CA LYS A 249 -13.06 -8.93 -16.96
C LYS A 249 -13.66 -7.53 -16.99
N SER A 250 -12.84 -6.52 -17.29
CA SER A 250 -13.28 -5.13 -17.36
C SER A 250 -12.86 -4.44 -18.65
N LYS A 251 -13.62 -3.40 -19.03
CA LYS A 251 -13.33 -2.53 -20.16
C LYS A 251 -14.01 -1.18 -19.99
N LYS A 252 -13.26 -0.09 -20.18
CA LYS A 252 -13.74 1.28 -19.92
C LYS A 252 -14.31 1.41 -18.51
N ASP A 253 -15.61 1.63 -18.37
CA ASP A 253 -16.39 1.82 -17.16
C ASP A 253 -17.27 0.61 -16.80
N THR A 254 -17.17 -0.48 -17.56
CA THR A 254 -17.97 -1.70 -17.34
C THR A 254 -17.09 -2.90 -16.98
N PHE A 255 -17.70 -3.88 -16.31
CA PHE A 255 -17.11 -5.18 -16.03
C PHE A 255 -18.15 -6.28 -16.23
N PHE A 256 -17.68 -7.49 -16.54
CA PHE A 256 -18.53 -8.60 -16.93
C PHE A 256 -17.87 -9.94 -16.62
N CYS A 257 -18.68 -11.00 -16.63
CA CYS A 257 -18.23 -12.39 -16.51
C CYS A 257 -18.76 -13.21 -17.70
N ASP A 258 -18.04 -14.25 -18.08
CA ASP A 258 -18.43 -15.16 -19.17
C ASP A 258 -19.78 -15.88 -18.91
N CYS A 259 -20.26 -15.92 -17.66
CA CYS A 259 -21.61 -16.39 -17.30
C CYS A 259 -22.73 -15.35 -17.55
N GLY A 260 -22.40 -14.22 -18.18
CA GLY A 260 -23.32 -13.12 -18.45
C GLY A 260 -23.66 -12.25 -17.24
N LEU A 261 -22.79 -12.15 -16.24
CA LEU A 261 -22.88 -11.05 -15.27
C LEU A 261 -22.43 -9.77 -15.97
N LYS A 262 -23.10 -8.65 -15.71
CA LYS A 262 -22.69 -7.31 -16.15
C LYS A 262 -22.77 -6.33 -14.99
N GLY A 263 -21.84 -5.38 -14.99
CA GLY A 263 -21.86 -4.27 -14.06
C GLY A 263 -21.08 -3.07 -14.58
N MET A 264 -21.19 -1.96 -13.85
CA MET A 264 -20.60 -0.67 -14.18
C MET A 264 -19.95 -0.07 -12.92
N TYR A 265 -18.85 0.67 -13.12
CA TYR A 265 -18.19 1.46 -12.10
C TYR A 265 -18.18 2.93 -12.53
N ASN A 266 -18.94 3.77 -11.83
CA ASN A 266 -19.18 5.15 -12.24
C ASN A 266 -18.10 6.13 -11.72
N GLU A 267 -18.18 7.39 -12.15
CA GLU A 267 -17.21 8.43 -11.77
C GLU A 267 -17.24 8.81 -10.28
N TYR A 268 -18.28 8.44 -9.53
CA TYR A 268 -18.36 8.66 -8.08
C TYR A 268 -17.80 7.49 -7.28
N GLY A 269 -17.30 6.47 -7.97
CA GLY A 269 -16.70 5.29 -7.37
C GLY A 269 -17.70 4.19 -7.01
N MET A 270 -18.95 4.28 -7.45
CA MET A 270 -20.02 3.34 -7.10
C MET A 270 -20.16 2.23 -8.14
N LEU A 271 -20.51 1.05 -7.67
CA LEU A 271 -20.88 -0.12 -8.47
C LEU A 271 -22.37 -0.10 -8.81
N SER A 272 -22.70 -0.65 -9.97
CA SER A 272 -24.05 -1.08 -10.33
C SER A 272 -23.94 -2.45 -10.96
N VAL A 273 -24.55 -3.46 -10.34
CA VAL A 273 -24.39 -4.87 -10.72
C VAL A 273 -25.74 -5.47 -11.04
N GLU A 274 -25.92 -6.03 -12.24
CA GLU A 274 -27.20 -6.62 -12.63
C GLU A 274 -27.55 -7.81 -11.72
N GLY A 275 -28.63 -7.68 -10.95
CA GLY A 275 -29.15 -8.72 -10.05
C GLY A 275 -28.47 -8.80 -8.68
N PHE A 276 -27.61 -7.85 -8.32
CA PHE A 276 -26.94 -7.81 -7.01
C PHE A 276 -26.88 -6.39 -6.44
N ASP A 277 -27.06 -6.24 -5.13
CA ASP A 277 -27.06 -4.94 -4.44
C ASP A 277 -25.67 -4.52 -3.92
N PHE A 278 -24.60 -4.87 -4.65
CA PHE A 278 -23.26 -4.38 -4.33
C PHE A 278 -23.09 -2.96 -4.89
N LYS A 279 -22.95 -1.99 -4.00
CA LYS A 279 -22.77 -0.57 -4.31
C LYS A 279 -21.32 -0.14 -4.21
N THR A 280 -20.52 -0.83 -3.39
CA THR A 280 -19.12 -0.46 -3.14
C THR A 280 -18.18 -1.67 -3.27
N ILE A 281 -16.89 -1.41 -3.49
CA ILE A 281 -15.88 -2.49 -3.54
C ILE A 281 -15.79 -3.23 -2.20
N PRO A 282 -15.78 -2.55 -1.03
CA PRO A 282 -15.75 -3.23 0.27
C PRO A 282 -16.93 -4.18 0.50
N GLU A 283 -18.14 -3.85 0.03
CA GLU A 283 -19.30 -4.73 0.14
C GLU A 283 -19.13 -6.04 -0.63
N TRP A 284 -18.68 -5.95 -1.89
CA TRP A 284 -18.39 -7.14 -2.70
C TRP A 284 -17.21 -7.91 -2.11
N ASP A 285 -16.15 -7.21 -1.70
CA ASP A 285 -14.95 -7.83 -1.14
C ASP A 285 -15.24 -8.59 0.16
N ALA A 286 -16.08 -8.04 1.03
CA ALA A 286 -16.56 -8.74 2.23
C ALA A 286 -17.33 -10.03 1.88
N TRP A 287 -18.20 -9.97 0.87
CA TRP A 287 -18.92 -11.15 0.38
C TRP A 287 -17.98 -12.22 -0.21
N GLN A 288 -17.08 -11.85 -1.11
CA GLN A 288 -16.20 -12.82 -1.77
C GLN A 288 -15.22 -13.48 -0.79
N LYS A 289 -14.72 -12.75 0.22
CA LYS A 289 -13.86 -13.32 1.27
C LYS A 289 -14.55 -14.47 1.98
N LYS A 290 -15.80 -14.24 2.43
CA LYS A 290 -16.62 -15.27 3.08
C LYS A 290 -16.83 -16.48 2.18
N GLU A 291 -17.09 -16.28 0.90
CA GLU A 291 -17.34 -17.38 -0.04
C GLU A 291 -16.06 -18.16 -0.36
N ILE A 292 -14.93 -17.46 -0.55
CA ILE A 292 -13.62 -18.07 -0.77
C ILE A 292 -13.18 -18.89 0.45
N ASP A 293 -13.45 -18.40 1.67
CA ASP A 293 -13.15 -19.12 2.91
C ASP A 293 -14.00 -20.38 3.08
N ALA A 294 -15.20 -20.41 2.50
CA ALA A 294 -16.10 -21.55 2.52
C ALA A 294 -15.79 -22.63 1.45
N LEU A 295 -14.92 -22.34 0.46
CA LEU A 295 -14.57 -23.30 -0.60
C LEU A 295 -13.84 -24.51 -0.04
N THR A 296 -14.14 -25.70 -0.54
CA THR A 296 -13.40 -26.93 -0.24
C THR A 296 -12.52 -27.33 -1.43
N PHE A 297 -11.35 -27.88 -1.13
CA PHE A 297 -10.40 -28.36 -2.13
C PHE A 297 -9.91 -29.73 -1.72
N GLU A 298 -9.75 -30.64 -2.69
CA GLU A 298 -9.10 -31.93 -2.48
C GLU A 298 -7.61 -31.72 -2.16
N ASP A 299 -7.04 -32.58 -1.32
CA ASP A 299 -5.63 -32.44 -0.93
C ASP A 299 -4.70 -32.64 -2.14
N GLY A 300 -3.77 -31.71 -2.31
CA GLY A 300 -2.83 -31.68 -3.44
C GLY A 300 -3.43 -31.12 -4.74
N ALA A 301 -4.71 -30.74 -4.76
CA ALA A 301 -5.36 -30.20 -5.94
C ALA A 301 -4.71 -28.89 -6.40
N THR A 302 -4.64 -28.70 -7.71
CA THR A 302 -4.27 -27.41 -8.30
C THR A 302 -5.49 -26.50 -8.29
N ILE A 303 -5.37 -25.35 -7.62
CA ILE A 303 -6.47 -24.40 -7.41
C ILE A 303 -6.42 -23.31 -8.48
N LEU A 304 -5.23 -22.76 -8.74
CA LEU A 304 -5.01 -21.71 -9.74
C LEU A 304 -3.73 -21.98 -10.52
N SER A 305 -3.74 -21.58 -11.79
CA SER A 305 -2.56 -21.61 -12.65
C SER A 305 -2.58 -20.41 -13.60
N HIS A 306 -1.49 -19.64 -13.63
CA HIS A 306 -1.30 -18.54 -14.58
C HIS A 306 0.06 -18.67 -15.26
N PRO A 307 0.14 -18.64 -16.60
CA PRO A 307 1.39 -18.88 -17.32
C PRO A 307 2.36 -17.69 -17.21
N ASN A 308 3.59 -17.91 -17.67
CA ASN A 308 4.60 -16.88 -17.94
C ASN A 308 4.88 -15.96 -16.75
N GLN A 309 5.09 -16.52 -15.57
CA GLN A 309 5.50 -15.79 -14.38
C GLN A 309 6.99 -16.01 -14.07
N LYS A 310 7.56 -15.09 -13.30
CA LYS A 310 8.93 -15.17 -12.80
C LYS A 310 8.93 -15.06 -11.28
N MET A 311 9.68 -15.91 -10.61
CA MET A 311 9.96 -15.82 -9.19
C MET A 311 11.39 -15.33 -9.00
N THR A 312 11.53 -14.18 -8.35
CA THR A 312 12.81 -13.54 -8.08
C THR A 312 13.08 -13.58 -6.58
N GLU A 313 14.17 -14.21 -6.18
CA GLU A 313 14.69 -14.13 -4.81
C GLU A 313 15.43 -12.80 -4.62
N ILE A 314 15.14 -12.14 -3.51
CA ILE A 314 15.75 -10.87 -3.13
C ILE A 314 16.66 -11.11 -1.92
N SER A 315 17.96 -10.92 -2.15
CA SER A 315 18.99 -11.10 -1.13
C SER A 315 19.03 -9.93 -0.15
N LYS A 316 19.69 -10.12 1.01
CA LYS A 316 19.87 -9.06 2.02
C LYS A 316 20.63 -7.83 1.52
N ASP A 317 21.50 -8.01 0.53
CA ASP A 317 22.23 -6.92 -0.13
C ASP A 317 21.42 -6.26 -1.26
N HIS A 318 20.15 -6.63 -1.39
CA HIS A 318 19.18 -6.16 -2.38
C HIS A 318 19.43 -6.66 -3.81
N SER A 319 20.34 -7.61 -4.00
CA SER A 319 20.56 -8.27 -5.29
C SER A 319 19.36 -9.18 -5.66
N GLU A 320 19.05 -9.22 -6.96
CA GLU A 320 17.95 -10.00 -7.53
C GLU A 320 18.51 -11.26 -8.19
N LYS A 321 17.91 -12.40 -7.89
CA LYS A 321 18.19 -13.65 -8.59
C LYS A 321 16.88 -14.29 -9.02
N ILE A 322 16.70 -14.48 -10.32
CA ILE A 322 15.58 -15.28 -10.82
C ILE A 322 15.82 -16.73 -10.41
N VAL A 323 14.88 -17.31 -9.66
CA VAL A 323 14.95 -18.67 -9.12
C VAL A 323 13.91 -19.60 -9.73
N GLY A 324 12.94 -19.07 -10.48
CA GLY A 324 11.98 -19.86 -11.24
C GLY A 324 11.32 -19.05 -12.34
N GLU A 325 11.06 -19.69 -13.49
CA GLU A 325 10.31 -19.14 -14.61
C GLU A 325 9.32 -20.21 -15.11
N GLY A 326 8.09 -19.83 -15.41
CA GLY A 326 7.07 -20.76 -15.88
C GLY A 326 5.67 -20.39 -15.38
N SER A 327 4.78 -21.36 -15.26
CA SER A 327 3.45 -21.12 -14.71
C SER A 327 3.50 -20.91 -13.19
N LEU A 328 2.82 -19.88 -12.70
CA LEU A 328 2.50 -19.70 -11.29
C LEU A 328 1.35 -20.63 -10.92
N VAL A 329 1.65 -21.67 -10.14
CA VAL A 329 0.70 -22.69 -9.71
C VAL A 329 0.47 -22.60 -8.21
N LEU A 330 -0.80 -22.53 -7.81
CA LEU A 330 -1.23 -22.62 -6.42
C LEU A 330 -1.90 -23.97 -6.18
N LYS A 331 -1.38 -24.71 -5.20
CA LYS A 331 -1.98 -25.93 -4.67
C LYS A 331 -2.48 -25.70 -3.24
N THR A 332 -3.07 -26.73 -2.62
CA THR A 332 -3.56 -26.66 -1.23
C THR A 332 -2.45 -26.58 -0.18
N ASP A 333 -1.20 -26.87 -0.55
CA ASP A 333 -0.04 -26.96 0.36
C ASP A 333 1.16 -26.09 -0.07
N SER A 334 1.11 -25.52 -1.28
CA SER A 334 2.27 -24.91 -1.90
C SER A 334 1.93 -23.89 -2.99
N VAL A 335 2.89 -23.01 -3.24
CA VAL A 335 2.91 -22.11 -4.41
C VAL A 335 4.22 -22.32 -5.16
N SER A 336 4.16 -22.35 -6.48
CA SER A 336 5.34 -22.61 -7.32
C SER A 336 5.37 -21.78 -8.59
N VAL A 337 6.57 -21.53 -9.11
CA VAL A 337 6.80 -20.95 -10.44
C VAL A 337 7.90 -21.76 -11.12
N GLY A 338 7.53 -22.49 -12.18
CA GLY A 338 8.43 -23.49 -12.77
C GLY A 338 8.82 -24.56 -11.73
N ASP A 339 10.11 -24.85 -11.63
CA ASP A 339 10.62 -25.86 -10.68
C ASP A 339 10.77 -25.35 -9.23
N LYS A 340 10.62 -24.04 -9.00
CA LYS A 340 10.75 -23.46 -7.67
C LYS A 340 9.42 -23.54 -6.93
N VAL A 341 9.43 -24.32 -5.84
CA VAL A 341 8.29 -24.52 -4.93
C VAL A 341 8.57 -23.83 -3.59
N ILE A 342 7.52 -23.27 -2.98
CA ILE A 342 7.48 -22.79 -1.60
C ILE A 342 6.26 -23.43 -0.94
N PHE A 343 6.47 -24.23 0.11
CA PHE A 343 5.40 -24.83 0.89
C PHE A 343 4.81 -23.82 1.88
N PHE A 344 3.52 -23.93 2.18
CA PHE A 344 2.84 -22.99 3.08
C PHE A 344 3.39 -23.01 4.50
N ASN A 345 3.88 -24.16 4.97
CA ASN A 345 4.57 -24.26 6.25
C ASN A 345 5.90 -23.48 6.30
N GLU A 346 6.49 -23.10 5.16
CA GLU A 346 7.68 -22.24 5.07
C GLU A 346 7.33 -20.75 5.06
N ILE A 347 6.10 -20.41 4.68
CA ILE A 347 5.66 -19.02 4.54
C ILE A 347 5.51 -18.39 5.94
N ARG A 348 6.07 -17.19 6.07
CA ARG A 348 5.91 -16.32 7.24
C ARG A 348 4.87 -15.23 6.98
N ASP A 349 4.93 -14.63 5.80
CA ASP A 349 4.05 -13.52 5.42
C ASP A 349 3.86 -13.49 3.90
N CYS A 350 2.71 -13.02 3.45
CA CYS A 350 2.32 -12.94 2.05
C CYS A 350 1.56 -11.64 1.78
N ASP A 351 2.06 -10.83 0.85
CA ASP A 351 1.50 -9.52 0.55
C ASP A 351 1.48 -9.23 -0.95
N ILE A 352 0.86 -8.12 -1.33
CA ILE A 352 0.74 -7.69 -2.72
C ILE A 352 1.38 -6.33 -2.91
N PHE A 353 2.12 -6.22 -4.00
CA PHE A 353 2.70 -4.98 -4.46
C PHE A 353 2.16 -4.62 -5.85
N TYR A 354 1.94 -3.32 -6.08
CA TYR A 354 1.48 -2.79 -7.37
C TYR A 354 0.22 -3.51 -7.90
N HIS A 355 0.07 -3.69 -9.22
CA HIS A 355 -1.05 -4.39 -9.88
C HIS A 355 -1.05 -5.92 -9.65
N GLY A 356 -0.95 -6.38 -8.40
CA GLY A 356 -1.13 -7.79 -8.06
C GLY A 356 0.15 -8.64 -8.01
N PHE A 357 1.34 -8.05 -7.93
CA PHE A 357 2.56 -8.84 -7.75
C PHE A 357 2.62 -9.40 -6.34
N LEU A 358 2.93 -10.69 -6.23
CA LEU A 358 2.93 -11.39 -4.94
C LEU A 358 4.31 -11.27 -4.30
N LEU A 359 4.33 -10.91 -3.02
CA LEU A 359 5.52 -10.89 -2.19
C LEU A 359 5.38 -11.97 -1.13
N ILE A 360 6.33 -12.89 -1.07
CA ILE A 360 6.36 -13.97 -0.08
C ILE A 360 7.63 -13.84 0.74
N SER A 361 7.46 -13.80 2.07
CA SER A 361 8.57 -13.97 3.00
C SER A 361 8.47 -15.33 3.69
N THR A 362 9.61 -15.97 3.88
CA THR A 362 9.71 -17.31 4.47
C THR A 362 10.33 -17.27 5.85
N LYS A 363 10.13 -18.34 6.63
CA LYS A 363 10.62 -18.46 8.02
C LYS A 363 12.15 -18.45 8.10
N ASP A 364 12.85 -18.95 7.06
CA ASP A 364 14.30 -18.89 6.92
C ASP A 364 14.82 -17.50 6.46
N LYS A 365 13.93 -16.51 6.40
CA LYS A 365 14.20 -15.11 6.06
C LYS A 365 14.57 -14.87 4.59
N LYS A 366 14.14 -15.73 3.66
CA LYS A 366 14.17 -15.41 2.22
C LYS A 366 12.94 -14.62 1.78
N TYR A 367 13.11 -13.82 0.74
CA TYR A 367 12.06 -13.01 0.14
C TYR A 367 11.96 -13.31 -1.34
N TYR A 368 10.74 -13.52 -1.80
CA TYR A 368 10.44 -13.80 -3.19
C TYR A 368 9.43 -12.79 -3.71
N GLU A 369 9.72 -12.18 -4.86
CA GLU A 369 8.75 -11.46 -5.67
C GLU A 369 8.32 -12.35 -6.84
N ILE A 370 7.02 -12.54 -6.99
CA ILE A 370 6.44 -13.17 -8.18
C ILE A 370 5.82 -12.07 -9.02
N SER A 371 6.36 -11.85 -10.21
CA SER A 371 5.88 -10.81 -11.11
C SER A 371 6.23 -11.09 -12.56
N ASN A 372 5.31 -10.69 -13.46
CA ASN A 372 5.63 -10.43 -14.86
C ASN A 372 4.83 -9.20 -15.32
N PRO A 373 5.49 -8.07 -15.66
CA PRO A 373 4.81 -6.88 -16.17
C PRO A 373 3.95 -7.12 -17.42
N ASP A 374 4.33 -8.09 -18.25
CA ASP A 374 3.68 -8.39 -19.53
C ASP A 374 2.57 -9.45 -19.39
N CYS A 375 2.50 -10.13 -18.23
CA CYS A 375 1.49 -11.17 -17.97
C CYS A 375 0.92 -11.03 -16.56
N LYS A 376 -0.19 -10.30 -16.43
CA LYS A 376 -0.84 -10.06 -15.13
C LYS A 376 -1.66 -11.27 -14.68
N TYR A 377 -1.82 -11.40 -13.37
CA TYR A 377 -2.62 -12.43 -12.71
C TYR A 377 -3.34 -11.83 -11.48
N PRO A 378 -4.41 -12.45 -10.95
CA PRO A 378 -5.17 -11.93 -9.82
C PRO A 378 -4.44 -12.19 -8.50
N GLY A 379 -3.32 -11.49 -8.25
CA GLY A 379 -2.50 -11.72 -7.06
C GLY A 379 -3.24 -11.56 -5.73
N TYR A 380 -4.33 -10.78 -5.71
CA TYR A 380 -5.21 -10.71 -4.54
C TYR A 380 -5.88 -12.03 -4.19
N LEU A 381 -6.37 -12.76 -5.20
CA LEU A 381 -6.92 -14.09 -5.00
C LEU A 381 -5.87 -15.07 -4.47
N TYR A 382 -4.65 -15.02 -5.01
CA TYR A 382 -3.53 -15.82 -4.50
C TYR A 382 -3.24 -15.50 -3.03
N LYS A 383 -3.17 -14.21 -2.66
CA LYS A 383 -2.95 -13.79 -1.26
C LYS A 383 -4.04 -14.32 -0.33
N LEU A 384 -5.32 -14.18 -0.70
CA LEU A 384 -6.44 -14.66 0.11
C LEU A 384 -6.33 -16.18 0.38
N LEU A 385 -6.10 -16.97 -0.66
CA LEU A 385 -5.99 -18.42 -0.55
C LEU A 385 -4.73 -18.84 0.23
N ILE A 386 -3.55 -18.25 -0.05
CA ILE A 386 -2.32 -18.56 0.68
C ILE A 386 -2.49 -18.25 2.17
N LYS A 387 -3.02 -17.07 2.50
CA LYS A 387 -3.24 -16.67 3.90
C LYS A 387 -4.17 -17.66 4.61
N ARG A 388 -5.28 -18.03 3.96
CA ARG A 388 -6.22 -19.03 4.46
C ARG A 388 -5.53 -20.37 4.77
N PHE A 389 -4.71 -20.89 3.86
CA PHE A 389 -4.04 -22.16 4.07
C PHE A 389 -2.98 -22.10 5.18
N VAL A 390 -2.16 -21.05 5.20
CA VAL A 390 -1.15 -20.82 6.24
C VAL A 390 -1.80 -20.71 7.64
N GLU A 391 -2.93 -20.00 7.75
CA GLU A 391 -3.67 -19.86 9.02
C GLU A 391 -4.36 -21.16 9.45
N SER A 392 -4.77 -22.00 8.49
CA SER A 392 -5.35 -23.32 8.78
C SER A 392 -4.32 -24.38 9.20
N GLY A 393 -3.02 -24.08 9.10
CA GLY A 393 -1.94 -25.03 9.41
C GLY A 393 -1.80 -26.17 8.42
N LYS A 394 -2.36 -26.02 7.21
CA LYS A 394 -2.20 -26.97 6.09
C LYS A 394 -0.85 -26.81 5.39
#